data_AF-A0A929SRM9-F1
#
_entry.id   AF-A0A929SRM9-F1
#
_cell.length_a   1.000
_cell.length_b   1.000
_cell.length_c   1.000
_cell.angle_alpha   90.00
_cell.angle_beta   90.00
_cell.angle_gamma   90.00
#
_symmetry.space_group_name_H-M   'P 1'
#
loop_
_entity.id
_entity.type
_entity.pdbx_description
1 polymer ?
#
loop_
_entity_poly.entity_id
_entity_poly.type
_entity_poly.pdbx_seq_one_letter_code
_entity_poly.pdbx_strand_id
1 'polypeptide(L)'
;MDMLGIFKNIIKNDYIYEVEKVLEKKKITNEIRSLVMDTLFKIEETYPNYKRVKVDVLEKKDYIAQIISALKRVENIEIMYMQEKDVLKCLTKTIIDKNANGYYDITIYHNNLSLLYALQTIIHEEYGGNEIACSDTFDTILKYGGIYSDIEILRDFSAWNWNRNSIKNMNIYYDIIYRNLLLILGVEKILELKKTKQCIYFMKKYLLKKYKNKNVEKLIDIIKEITFVIGSEEERKLELEANKKIIDMYMAMKDIKKFTQTVNEEKKKNNKLIAKYDKILNSHNVLEREYEEYLKSIEEKKEKTQKASLNLDKMMDALDNNDEQNIDKIEKIPTEDIEHFSIEIFEKRKKLYNKNLELSKIGNPENYVEHKKLLEDKIKHILNYNEVKGNTKKEEELLENLILEYQKIVYDMLEDRIEVLYTNEEVIDEIYRQRYIRYQNVLKDKYIYQISDLYQKMDKILHLIVDKAMKFEVLERVSEEENTNYAAVSPALKTEILFLEDAKLSIYTGKTTLLCIYDGNVLIKEIELFDVDPKLISIPTKKKIKLFKVKK
;
A
#
# COMPACT_ATOMS: atom_id res chain seq x y z
N MET A 1 0.93 -27.75 52.40
CA MET A 1 0.81 -27.39 50.98
C MET A 1 0.27 -25.98 50.92
N ASP A 2 1.10 -25.07 50.47
CA ASP A 2 0.94 -23.63 50.66
C ASP A 2 -0.12 -23.08 49.67
N MET A 3 -1.31 -22.71 50.17
CA MET A 3 -2.40 -22.13 49.38
C MET A 3 -1.98 -20.84 48.66
N LEU A 4 -0.94 -20.16 49.15
CA LEU A 4 -0.32 -19.00 48.52
C LEU A 4 0.46 -19.34 47.22
N GLY A 5 0.93 -20.58 47.07
CA GLY A 5 1.60 -21.04 45.85
C GLY A 5 0.63 -21.31 44.69
N ILE A 6 -0.62 -21.65 45.01
CA ILE A 6 -1.69 -21.85 44.01
C ILE A 6 -2.20 -20.49 43.52
N PHE A 7 -2.38 -19.51 44.42
CA PHE A 7 -2.77 -18.15 44.03
C PHE A 7 -1.70 -17.42 43.20
N LYS A 8 -0.41 -17.69 43.41
CA LYS A 8 0.65 -17.12 42.55
C LYS A 8 0.62 -17.64 41.10
N ASN A 9 0.11 -18.84 40.85
CA ASN A 9 -0.06 -19.38 39.50
C ASN A 9 -1.39 -18.98 38.84
N ILE A 10 -2.34 -18.39 39.59
CA ILE A 10 -3.60 -17.84 39.07
C ILE A 10 -3.43 -16.37 38.64
N ILE A 11 -2.32 -15.71 39.01
CA ILE A 11 -1.80 -14.49 38.37
C ILE A 11 -1.10 -14.85 37.02
N LYS A 12 -1.53 -15.92 36.34
CA LYS A 12 -1.06 -16.28 35.01
C LYS A 12 -1.93 -15.55 33.99
N ASN A 13 -1.27 -14.62 33.29
CA ASN A 13 -1.74 -13.69 32.27
C ASN A 13 -2.46 -12.45 32.83
N ASP A 14 -1.66 -11.40 33.11
CA ASP A 14 -2.08 -10.04 33.52
C ASP A 14 -3.26 -9.48 32.68
N TYR A 15 -3.31 -9.86 31.40
CA TYR A 15 -4.37 -9.44 30.49
C TYR A 15 -5.75 -10.07 30.79
N ILE A 16 -5.81 -11.27 31.39
CA ILE A 16 -7.09 -11.94 31.73
C ILE A 16 -7.80 -11.12 32.81
N TYR A 17 -7.07 -10.75 33.86
CA TYR A 17 -7.58 -9.89 34.92
C TYR A 17 -8.03 -8.52 34.38
N GLU A 18 -7.25 -7.95 33.46
CA GLU A 18 -7.62 -6.69 32.81
C GLU A 18 -8.95 -6.83 32.03
N VAL A 19 -9.11 -7.91 31.26
CA VAL A 19 -10.33 -8.19 30.50
C VAL A 19 -11.51 -8.36 31.44
N GLU A 20 -11.41 -9.18 32.49
CA GLU A 20 -12.49 -9.37 33.46
C GLU A 20 -12.95 -8.04 34.06
N LYS A 21 -12.01 -7.19 34.47
CA LYS A 21 -12.31 -5.85 35.01
C LYS A 21 -12.98 -4.93 33.98
N VAL A 22 -12.62 -5.05 32.70
CA VAL A 22 -13.29 -4.31 31.61
C VAL A 22 -14.72 -4.81 31.42
N LEU A 23 -14.93 -6.12 31.49
CA LEU A 23 -16.23 -6.77 31.29
C LEU A 23 -17.18 -6.60 32.49
N GLU A 24 -16.68 -6.54 33.73
CA GLU A 24 -17.46 -6.27 34.95
C GLU A 24 -18.13 -4.88 34.95
N LYS A 25 -17.46 -3.90 34.36
CA LYS A 25 -17.95 -2.52 34.26
C LYS A 25 -19.01 -2.34 33.18
N LYS A 26 -19.26 -3.35 32.36
CA LYS A 26 -20.16 -3.30 31.20
C LYS A 26 -21.41 -4.11 31.47
N LYS A 27 -22.55 -3.69 30.92
CA LYS A 27 -23.84 -4.40 31.02
C LYS A 27 -23.92 -5.57 30.03
N ILE A 28 -22.96 -6.48 30.08
CA ILE A 28 -22.89 -7.64 29.17
C ILE A 28 -23.39 -8.92 29.85
N THR A 29 -23.95 -9.84 29.06
CA THR A 29 -24.43 -11.13 29.56
C THR A 29 -23.27 -12.08 29.89
N ASN A 30 -23.52 -13.09 30.72
CA ASN A 30 -22.55 -14.16 31.02
C ASN A 30 -22.14 -14.93 29.75
N GLU A 31 -23.07 -15.07 28.81
CA GLU A 31 -22.83 -15.69 27.49
C GLU A 31 -21.76 -14.91 26.71
N ILE A 32 -21.90 -13.59 26.62
CA ILE A 32 -20.90 -12.72 25.95
C ILE A 32 -19.57 -12.74 26.69
N ARG A 33 -19.59 -12.73 28.03
CA ARG A 33 -18.35 -12.85 28.83
C ARG A 33 -17.60 -14.13 28.49
N SER A 34 -18.31 -15.26 28.41
CA SER A 34 -17.72 -16.54 28.00
C SER A 34 -17.16 -16.49 26.58
N LEU A 35 -17.86 -15.85 25.64
CA LEU A 35 -17.43 -15.71 24.25
C LEU A 35 -16.12 -14.90 24.12
N VAL A 36 -15.99 -13.81 24.88
CA VAL A 36 -14.77 -12.99 24.90
C VAL A 36 -13.58 -13.81 25.43
N MET A 37 -13.77 -14.54 26.53
CA MET A 37 -12.72 -15.37 27.12
C MET A 37 -12.30 -16.51 26.18
N ASP A 38 -13.26 -17.21 25.56
CA ASP A 38 -12.98 -18.28 24.57
C ASP A 38 -12.25 -17.73 23.34
N THR A 39 -12.59 -16.52 22.89
CA THR A 39 -11.90 -15.85 21.77
C THR A 39 -10.44 -15.59 22.10
N LEU A 40 -10.14 -15.05 23.28
CA LEU A 40 -8.76 -14.79 23.73
C LEU A 40 -7.97 -16.08 23.93
N PHE A 41 -8.61 -17.13 24.45
CA PHE A 41 -7.99 -18.44 24.60
C PHE A 41 -7.59 -19.04 23.24
N LYS A 42 -8.51 -19.04 22.24
CA LYS A 42 -8.18 -19.54 20.89
C LYS A 42 -7.09 -18.72 20.21
N ILE A 43 -7.06 -17.40 20.41
CA ILE A 43 -5.97 -16.54 19.94
C ILE A 43 -4.64 -16.99 20.56
N GLU A 44 -4.61 -17.24 21.87
CA GLU A 44 -3.41 -17.70 22.57
C GLU A 44 -2.90 -19.05 22.06
N GLU A 45 -3.80 -20.04 21.89
CA GLU A 45 -3.45 -21.36 21.35
C GLU A 45 -2.94 -21.29 19.90
N THR A 46 -3.51 -20.40 19.10
CA THR A 46 -3.23 -20.33 17.66
C THR A 46 -2.03 -19.44 17.32
N TYR A 47 -1.67 -18.50 18.22
CA TYR A 47 -0.65 -17.49 17.97
C TYR A 47 0.72 -18.03 17.52
N PRO A 48 1.28 -19.10 18.11
CA PRO A 48 2.59 -19.61 17.70
C PRO A 48 2.61 -20.03 16.23
N ASN A 49 1.56 -20.71 15.77
CA ASN A 49 1.42 -21.14 14.39
C ASN A 49 1.21 -19.95 13.45
N TYR A 50 0.30 -19.06 13.82
CA TYR A 50 0.01 -17.83 13.08
C TYR A 50 1.27 -17.00 12.87
N LYS A 51 2.01 -16.72 13.96
CA LYS A 51 3.24 -15.94 13.93
C LYS A 51 4.31 -16.61 13.08
N ARG A 52 4.49 -17.93 13.21
CA ARG A 52 5.54 -18.63 12.47
C ARG A 52 5.27 -18.63 10.97
N VAL A 53 4.04 -18.96 10.57
CA VAL A 53 3.68 -19.11 9.16
C VAL A 53 3.60 -17.76 8.46
N LYS A 54 2.95 -16.76 9.06
CA LYS A 54 2.73 -15.45 8.43
C LYS A 54 3.91 -14.50 8.56
N VAL A 55 4.71 -14.63 9.63
CA VAL A 55 5.90 -13.83 9.96
C VAL A 55 5.61 -12.35 10.26
N ASP A 56 4.96 -11.62 9.36
CA ASP A 56 4.59 -10.21 9.53
C ASP A 56 3.35 -10.05 10.41
N VAL A 57 3.53 -10.26 11.71
CA VAL A 57 2.46 -10.12 12.68
C VAL A 57 2.94 -9.35 13.91
N LEU A 58 2.00 -8.77 14.63
CA LEU A 58 2.27 -8.18 15.94
C LEU A 58 2.82 -9.21 16.91
N GLU A 59 3.52 -8.75 17.94
CA GLU A 59 3.76 -9.61 19.09
C GLU A 59 2.43 -9.95 19.79
N LYS A 60 2.32 -11.17 20.33
CA LYS A 60 1.08 -11.67 20.96
C LYS A 60 0.53 -10.69 21.99
N LYS A 61 1.44 -10.13 22.81
CA LYS A 61 1.09 -9.16 23.84
C LYS A 61 0.44 -7.91 23.25
N ASP A 62 1.00 -7.37 22.17
CA ASP A 62 0.51 -6.14 21.55
C ASP A 62 -0.81 -6.38 20.81
N TYR A 63 -0.95 -7.52 20.14
CA TYR A 63 -2.20 -7.93 19.50
C TYR A 63 -3.34 -8.05 20.52
N ILE A 64 -3.11 -8.75 21.64
CA ILE A 64 -4.09 -8.85 22.74
C ILE A 64 -4.38 -7.48 23.35
N ALA A 65 -3.37 -6.63 23.55
CA ALA A 65 -3.56 -5.29 24.09
C ALA A 65 -4.46 -4.42 23.20
N GLN A 66 -4.34 -4.53 21.87
CA GLN A 66 -5.23 -3.84 20.94
C GLN A 66 -6.68 -4.33 21.04
N ILE A 67 -6.89 -5.63 21.20
CA ILE A 67 -8.22 -6.23 21.42
C ILE A 67 -8.83 -5.68 22.72
N ILE A 68 -8.06 -5.62 23.80
CA ILE A 68 -8.53 -5.07 25.08
C ILE A 68 -8.86 -3.58 24.96
N SER A 69 -8.03 -2.82 24.24
CA SER A 69 -8.29 -1.41 23.94
C SER A 69 -9.59 -1.22 23.16
N ALA A 70 -9.87 -2.08 22.18
CA ALA A 70 -11.13 -2.08 21.44
C ALA A 70 -12.33 -2.41 22.36
N LEU A 71 -12.23 -3.46 23.18
CA LEU A 71 -13.27 -3.83 24.15
C LEU A 71 -13.60 -2.71 25.12
N LYS A 72 -12.60 -1.93 25.57
CA LYS A 72 -12.84 -0.76 26.43
C LYS A 72 -13.75 0.27 25.75
N ARG A 73 -13.64 0.44 24.43
CA ARG A 73 -14.45 1.34 23.61
C ARG A 73 -15.84 0.79 23.24
N VAL A 74 -16.14 -0.48 23.51
CA VAL A 74 -17.47 -1.08 23.26
C VAL A 74 -18.39 -0.87 24.46
N GLU A 75 -19.58 -0.31 24.28
CA GLU A 75 -20.58 -0.16 25.35
C GLU A 75 -21.47 -1.39 25.45
N ASN A 76 -22.09 -1.81 24.34
CA ASN A 76 -22.97 -2.97 24.28
C ASN A 76 -22.51 -4.00 23.24
N ILE A 77 -22.75 -5.28 23.55
CA ILE A 77 -22.57 -6.40 22.63
C ILE A 77 -23.90 -7.15 22.59
N GLU A 78 -24.44 -7.34 21.39
CA GLU A 78 -25.68 -8.07 21.18
C GLU A 78 -25.46 -9.25 20.21
N ILE A 79 -26.19 -10.34 20.45
CA ILE A 79 -26.12 -11.54 19.61
C ILE A 79 -27.28 -11.51 18.61
N MET A 80 -26.96 -11.60 17.31
CA MET A 80 -27.95 -11.74 16.24
C MET A 80 -28.62 -13.11 16.25
N TYR A 81 -29.90 -13.13 15.89
CA TYR A 81 -30.59 -14.37 15.56
C TYR A 81 -29.98 -15.01 14.29
N MET A 82 -29.54 -16.27 14.40
CA MET A 82 -28.92 -17.00 13.28
C MET A 82 -29.96 -17.48 12.26
N GLN A 83 -29.95 -16.86 11.06
CA GLN A 83 -30.64 -17.41 9.88
C GLN A 83 -29.71 -18.27 8.99
N GLU A 84 -28.39 -18.01 9.03
CA GLU A 84 -27.35 -18.70 8.28
C GLU A 84 -26.34 -19.28 9.28
N LYS A 85 -25.98 -20.56 9.13
CA LYS A 85 -25.07 -21.27 10.06
C LYS A 85 -23.60 -21.11 9.68
N ASP A 86 -23.34 -20.82 8.41
CA ASP A 86 -21.98 -20.66 7.89
C ASP A 86 -21.42 -19.27 8.23
N VAL A 87 -20.54 -19.22 9.23
CA VAL A 87 -19.90 -17.98 9.72
C VAL A 87 -19.20 -17.22 8.60
N LEU A 88 -18.56 -17.93 7.65
CA LEU A 88 -17.83 -17.29 6.55
C LEU A 88 -18.75 -16.61 5.54
N LYS A 89 -20.06 -16.95 5.52
CA LYS A 89 -21.06 -16.30 4.66
C LYS A 89 -21.73 -15.10 5.31
N CYS A 90 -21.69 -15.00 6.64
CA CYS A 90 -22.42 -13.98 7.37
C CYS A 90 -21.52 -12.98 8.12
N LEU A 91 -20.22 -13.20 8.21
CA LEU A 91 -19.29 -12.33 8.95
C LEU A 91 -19.42 -10.84 8.61
N THR A 92 -19.59 -10.51 7.33
CA THR A 92 -19.72 -9.11 6.86
C THR A 92 -21.05 -8.46 7.24
N LYS A 93 -21.98 -9.20 7.84
CA LYS A 93 -23.26 -8.66 8.35
C LYS A 93 -23.16 -8.21 9.81
N THR A 94 -22.02 -8.40 10.47
CA THR A 94 -21.74 -7.82 11.79
C THR A 94 -21.97 -6.31 11.74
N ILE A 95 -22.71 -5.78 12.71
CA ILE A 95 -23.03 -4.35 12.81
C ILE A 95 -22.12 -3.73 13.88
N ILE A 96 -21.50 -2.61 13.55
CA ILE A 96 -20.63 -1.84 14.43
C ILE A 96 -21.04 -0.37 14.30
N ASP A 97 -21.73 0.15 15.30
CA ASP A 97 -22.24 1.53 15.30
C ASP A 97 -21.63 2.32 16.45
N LYS A 98 -21.37 3.61 16.21
CA LYS A 98 -20.87 4.53 17.24
C LYS A 98 -22.03 5.32 17.82
N ASN A 99 -22.24 5.21 19.13
CA ASN A 99 -23.32 5.89 19.81
C ASN A 99 -22.98 7.35 20.13
N ALA A 100 -23.96 8.08 20.66
CA ALA A 100 -23.83 9.52 20.96
C ALA A 100 -22.71 9.86 21.96
N ASN A 101 -22.31 8.90 22.79
CA ASN A 101 -21.24 9.06 23.78
C ASN A 101 -19.85 8.73 23.21
N GLY A 102 -19.77 8.34 21.92
CA GLY A 102 -18.54 7.98 21.24
C GLY A 102 -18.06 6.54 21.50
N TYR A 103 -18.85 5.71 22.18
CA TYR A 103 -18.61 4.27 22.35
C TYR A 103 -19.25 3.46 21.22
N TYR A 104 -18.86 2.21 21.07
CA TYR A 104 -19.40 1.31 20.05
C TYR A 104 -20.47 0.38 20.61
N ASP A 105 -21.56 0.25 19.88
CA ASP A 105 -22.52 -0.82 20.03
C ASP A 105 -22.29 -1.82 18.91
N ILE A 106 -22.05 -3.09 19.26
CA ILE A 106 -21.77 -4.14 18.29
C ILE A 106 -22.84 -5.23 18.33
N THR A 107 -23.30 -5.63 17.16
CA THR A 107 -24.20 -6.79 17.00
C THR A 107 -23.47 -7.84 16.19
N ILE A 108 -23.29 -9.04 16.77
CA ILE A 108 -22.46 -10.11 16.19
C ILE A 108 -23.24 -11.43 16.11
N TYR A 109 -22.81 -12.34 15.25
CA TYR A 109 -23.19 -13.75 15.40
C TYR A 109 -22.46 -14.35 16.59
N HIS A 110 -23.08 -15.33 17.25
CA HIS A 110 -22.48 -16.03 18.39
C HIS A 110 -21.32 -16.95 17.94
N ASN A 111 -20.15 -16.37 17.66
CA ASN A 111 -18.90 -17.06 17.37
C ASN A 111 -17.68 -16.12 17.52
N ASN A 112 -16.49 -16.69 17.70
CA ASN A 112 -15.27 -15.93 17.98
C ASN A 112 -14.80 -15.07 16.82
N LEU A 113 -15.03 -15.50 15.58
CA LEU A 113 -14.59 -14.77 14.39
C LEU A 113 -15.40 -13.48 14.21
N SER A 114 -16.72 -13.51 14.46
CA SER A 114 -17.58 -12.32 14.43
C SER A 114 -17.22 -11.30 15.51
N LEU A 115 -16.92 -11.78 16.73
CA LEU A 115 -16.41 -10.90 17.79
C LEU A 115 -15.07 -10.28 17.39
N LEU A 116 -14.11 -11.08 16.94
CA LEU A 116 -12.80 -10.59 16.53
C LEU A 116 -12.90 -9.59 15.37
N TYR A 117 -13.74 -9.86 14.37
CA TYR A 117 -13.99 -8.94 13.26
C TYR A 117 -14.54 -7.58 13.72
N ALA A 118 -15.49 -7.56 14.65
CA ALA A 118 -16.03 -6.32 15.22
C ALA A 118 -14.92 -5.52 15.94
N LEU A 119 -14.13 -6.19 16.78
CA LEU A 119 -13.05 -5.54 17.54
C LEU A 119 -11.94 -5.03 16.61
N GLN A 120 -11.58 -5.79 15.58
CA GLN A 120 -10.62 -5.32 14.57
C GLN A 120 -11.15 -4.15 13.75
N THR A 121 -12.45 -4.12 13.47
CA THR A 121 -13.08 -2.96 12.82
C THR A 121 -12.92 -1.69 13.66
N ILE A 122 -13.09 -1.80 14.98
CA ILE A 122 -12.88 -0.71 15.95
C ILE A 122 -11.39 -0.32 16.07
N ILE A 123 -10.47 -1.30 16.01
CA ILE A 123 -9.03 -1.05 16.00
C ILE A 123 -8.63 -0.25 14.76
N HIS A 124 -9.17 -0.59 13.58
CA HIS A 124 -8.84 0.01 12.29
C HIS A 124 -9.68 1.23 11.90
N GLU A 125 -10.47 1.82 12.80
CA GLU A 125 -11.22 3.05 12.50
C GLU A 125 -10.29 4.25 12.22
N GLU A 126 -9.13 4.31 12.88
CA GLU A 126 -8.22 5.46 12.86
C GLU A 126 -7.16 5.37 11.75
N TYR A 127 -7.52 5.58 10.49
CA TYR A 127 -6.54 5.95 9.44
C TYR A 127 -6.62 7.46 9.22
N GLY A 128 -5.49 8.16 9.34
CA GLY A 128 -5.42 9.61 9.12
C GLY A 128 -5.53 9.95 7.63
N GLY A 129 -6.41 10.91 7.28
CA GLY A 129 -6.62 11.30 5.88
C GLY A 129 -5.38 11.92 5.22
N ASN A 130 -5.12 11.59 3.95
CA ASN A 130 -4.03 12.19 3.16
C ASN A 130 -4.43 13.43 2.35
N GLU A 131 -3.45 14.31 2.09
CA GLU A 131 -3.59 15.49 1.20
C GLU A 131 -3.66 15.17 -0.30
N ILE A 132 -3.52 13.89 -0.68
CA ILE A 132 -3.52 13.43 -2.07
C ILE A 132 -4.95 13.06 -2.48
N ALA A 133 -5.37 13.36 -3.71
CA ALA A 133 -6.67 12.89 -4.19
C ALA A 133 -6.71 11.34 -4.28
N CYS A 134 -7.91 10.77 -4.09
CA CYS A 134 -8.12 9.33 -3.82
C CYS A 134 -7.43 8.79 -2.55
N SER A 135 -7.08 9.66 -1.60
CA SER A 135 -6.55 9.28 -0.28
C SER A 135 -7.52 8.43 0.51
N ASP A 136 -8.80 8.80 0.52
CA ASP A 136 -9.84 8.07 1.25
C ASP A 136 -9.98 6.63 0.74
N THR A 137 -9.84 6.40 -0.58
CA THR A 137 -9.77 5.05 -1.17
C THR A 137 -8.58 4.28 -0.63
N PHE A 138 -7.39 4.90 -0.58
CA PHE A 138 -6.20 4.25 -0.05
C PHE A 138 -6.36 3.93 1.45
N ASP A 139 -6.92 4.85 2.23
CA ASP A 139 -7.18 4.65 3.66
C ASP A 139 -8.23 3.56 3.89
N THR A 140 -9.23 3.47 3.00
CA THR A 140 -10.22 2.39 2.95
C THR A 140 -9.58 1.03 2.68
N ILE A 141 -8.66 0.96 1.70
CA ILE A 141 -7.87 -0.24 1.42
C ILE A 141 -7.09 -0.66 2.66
N LEU A 142 -6.38 0.28 3.30
CA LEU A 142 -5.58 -0.02 4.49
C LEU A 142 -6.43 -0.44 5.69
N LYS A 143 -7.61 0.15 5.85
CA LYS A 143 -8.58 -0.19 6.89
C LYS A 143 -9.08 -1.61 6.74
N TYR A 144 -9.73 -1.90 5.61
CA TYR A 144 -10.36 -3.19 5.42
C TYR A 144 -9.33 -4.31 5.21
N GLY A 145 -8.26 -4.05 4.46
CA GLY A 145 -7.16 -5.00 4.32
C GLY A 145 -6.48 -5.33 5.66
N GLY A 146 -6.32 -4.34 6.54
CA GLY A 146 -5.84 -4.55 7.92
C GLY A 146 -6.76 -5.44 8.74
N ILE A 147 -8.06 -5.16 8.71
CA ILE A 147 -9.07 -6.01 9.37
C ILE A 147 -8.97 -7.45 8.85
N TYR A 148 -8.90 -7.65 7.52
CA TYR A 148 -8.87 -8.97 6.90
C TYR A 148 -7.58 -9.74 7.21
N SER A 149 -6.45 -9.02 7.30
CA SER A 149 -5.17 -9.56 7.74
C SER A 149 -5.23 -10.00 9.21
N ASP A 150 -5.82 -9.20 10.09
CA ASP A 150 -5.73 -9.44 11.53
C ASP A 150 -6.72 -10.48 12.03
N ILE A 151 -7.86 -10.67 11.36
CA ILE A 151 -8.78 -11.78 11.67
C ILE A 151 -8.26 -13.14 11.20
N GLU A 152 -7.20 -13.17 10.39
CA GLU A 152 -6.65 -14.39 9.80
C GLU A 152 -6.28 -15.44 10.86
N ILE A 153 -5.81 -14.99 12.03
CA ILE A 153 -5.48 -15.87 13.15
C ILE A 153 -6.61 -16.80 13.57
N LEU A 154 -7.89 -16.39 13.44
CA LEU A 154 -9.04 -17.25 13.72
C LEU A 154 -9.76 -17.72 12.44
N ARG A 155 -9.56 -17.04 11.32
CA ARG A 155 -10.14 -17.43 10.03
C ARG A 155 -9.41 -18.64 9.44
N ASP A 156 -8.09 -18.58 9.39
CA ASP A 156 -7.26 -19.50 8.62
C ASP A 156 -6.44 -20.43 9.50
N PHE A 157 -6.18 -20.07 10.75
CA PHE A 157 -5.35 -20.85 11.64
C PHE A 157 -6.16 -21.60 12.70
N SER A 158 -5.61 -22.73 13.09
CA SER A 158 -6.02 -23.52 14.25
C SER A 158 -4.77 -23.98 14.99
N ALA A 159 -4.94 -24.70 16.10
CA ALA A 159 -3.83 -25.31 16.84
C ALA A 159 -3.00 -26.30 16.00
N TRP A 160 -3.57 -26.86 14.93
CA TRP A 160 -2.96 -27.97 14.16
C TRP A 160 -2.78 -27.69 12.68
N ASN A 161 -3.58 -26.79 12.09
CA ASN A 161 -3.66 -26.60 10.64
C ASN A 161 -3.63 -25.12 10.25
N TRP A 162 -3.10 -24.88 9.06
CA TRP A 162 -3.21 -23.63 8.30
C TRP A 162 -4.11 -23.85 7.06
N ASN A 163 -5.34 -23.36 7.18
CA ASN A 163 -6.36 -23.35 6.14
C ASN A 163 -6.30 -22.07 5.31
N ARG A 164 -7.07 -22.01 4.22
CA ARG A 164 -7.16 -20.85 3.30
C ARG A 164 -8.62 -20.51 3.09
N ASN A 165 -9.27 -20.02 4.14
CA ASN A 165 -10.71 -19.83 4.16
C ASN A 165 -11.07 -18.49 3.51
N SER A 166 -12.05 -18.50 2.60
CA SER A 166 -12.57 -17.28 1.97
C SER A 166 -13.82 -16.80 2.68
N ILE A 167 -13.91 -15.50 2.97
CA ILE A 167 -15.12 -14.89 3.50
C ILE A 167 -15.92 -14.28 2.35
N LYS A 168 -17.22 -14.56 2.31
CA LYS A 168 -18.11 -14.06 1.27
C LYS A 168 -18.29 -12.54 1.42
N ASN A 169 -18.35 -11.83 0.30
CA ASN A 169 -18.56 -10.37 0.22
C ASN A 169 -17.42 -9.50 0.79
N MET A 170 -16.25 -10.07 1.07
CA MET A 170 -15.04 -9.25 1.31
C MET A 170 -14.44 -8.78 -0.01
N ASN A 171 -13.89 -7.57 -0.02
CA ASN A 171 -13.16 -7.07 -1.18
C ASN A 171 -11.76 -7.67 -1.19
N ILE A 172 -11.55 -8.66 -2.06
CA ILE A 172 -10.27 -9.38 -2.16
C ILE A 172 -9.11 -8.46 -2.56
N TYR A 173 -9.36 -7.39 -3.32
CA TYR A 173 -8.30 -6.47 -3.73
C TYR A 173 -7.77 -5.66 -2.55
N TYR A 174 -8.61 -5.32 -1.57
CA TYR A 174 -8.15 -4.65 -0.35
C TYR A 174 -7.19 -5.55 0.44
N ASP A 175 -7.52 -6.85 0.52
CA ASP A 175 -6.69 -7.87 1.14
C ASP A 175 -5.34 -8.03 0.41
N ILE A 176 -5.37 -8.18 -0.91
CA ILE A 176 -4.19 -8.36 -1.75
C ILE A 176 -3.23 -7.18 -1.63
N ILE A 177 -3.75 -5.95 -1.74
CA ILE A 177 -2.94 -4.74 -1.66
C ILE A 177 -2.34 -4.61 -0.26
N TYR A 178 -3.15 -4.75 0.79
CA TYR A 178 -2.66 -4.62 2.16
C TYR A 178 -1.61 -5.66 2.52
N ARG A 179 -1.80 -6.94 2.17
CA ARG A 179 -0.83 -8.00 2.49
C ARG A 179 0.52 -7.76 1.80
N ASN A 180 0.50 -7.31 0.55
CA ASN A 180 1.73 -6.98 -0.17
C ASN A 180 2.42 -5.74 0.44
N LEU A 181 1.65 -4.72 0.85
CA LEU A 181 2.20 -3.58 1.59
C LEU A 181 2.80 -4.00 2.92
N LEU A 182 2.09 -4.83 3.69
CA LEU A 182 2.57 -5.39 4.96
C LEU A 182 3.87 -6.18 4.75
N LEU A 183 3.92 -6.99 3.69
CA LEU A 183 5.10 -7.75 3.33
C LEU A 183 6.30 -6.84 3.09
N ILE A 184 6.18 -5.76 2.29
CA ILE A 184 7.31 -4.90 1.93
C ILE A 184 7.68 -3.88 3.02
N LEU A 185 6.71 -3.43 3.82
CA LEU A 185 6.88 -2.42 4.87
C LEU A 185 7.22 -3.02 6.24
N GLY A 186 6.64 -4.16 6.57
CA GLY A 186 6.63 -4.72 7.92
C GLY A 186 5.52 -4.13 8.81
N VAL A 187 5.16 -4.88 9.86
CA VAL A 187 4.04 -4.57 10.76
C VAL A 187 4.21 -3.24 11.51
N GLU A 188 5.41 -2.97 12.03
CA GLU A 188 5.70 -1.73 12.78
C GLU A 188 5.43 -0.50 11.91
N LYS A 189 5.89 -0.54 10.65
CA LYS A 189 5.76 0.60 9.76
C LYS A 189 4.31 0.84 9.32
N ILE A 190 3.56 -0.23 9.05
CA ILE A 190 2.11 -0.12 8.78
C ILE A 190 1.38 0.58 9.95
N LEU A 191 1.72 0.24 11.19
CA LEU A 191 1.10 0.83 12.38
C LEU A 191 1.49 2.30 12.59
N GLU A 192 2.71 2.69 12.27
CA GLU A 192 3.11 4.10 12.22
C GLU A 192 2.32 4.86 11.15
N LEU A 193 2.20 4.27 9.96
CA LEU A 193 1.54 4.87 8.80
C LEU A 193 0.04 5.12 9.05
N LYS A 194 -0.60 4.23 9.82
CA LYS A 194 -1.99 4.40 10.26
C LYS A 194 -2.25 5.71 11.01
N LYS A 195 -1.25 6.23 11.74
CA LYS A 195 -1.37 7.43 12.58
C LYS A 195 -1.06 8.75 11.87
N THR A 196 -0.61 8.71 10.61
CA THR A 196 -0.20 9.92 9.88
C THR A 196 -1.22 10.34 8.84
N LYS A 197 -1.33 11.66 8.65
CA LYS A 197 -2.11 12.30 7.58
C LYS A 197 -1.35 12.40 6.25
N GLN A 198 -0.16 11.81 6.15
CA GLN A 198 0.65 11.81 4.92
C GLN A 198 1.27 10.42 4.69
N CYS A 199 0.44 9.39 4.84
CA CYS A 199 0.75 7.98 4.70
C CYS A 199 1.58 7.67 3.45
N ILE A 200 1.11 8.07 2.25
CA ILE A 200 1.82 7.77 0.98
C ILE A 200 3.22 8.40 0.95
N TYR A 201 3.36 9.65 1.43
CA TYR A 201 4.66 10.34 1.48
C TYR A 201 5.64 9.62 2.41
N PHE A 202 5.23 9.33 3.65
CA PHE A 202 6.09 8.65 4.62
C PHE A 202 6.38 7.19 4.22
N MET A 203 5.44 6.53 3.56
CA MET A 203 5.62 5.21 2.97
C MET A 203 6.71 5.25 1.90
N LYS A 204 6.61 6.15 0.92
CA LYS A 204 7.61 6.34 -0.13
C LYS A 204 9.00 6.61 0.48
N LYS A 205 9.09 7.54 1.43
CA LYS A 205 10.35 7.89 2.12
C LYS A 205 10.99 6.70 2.84
N TYR A 206 10.17 5.83 3.45
CA TYR A 206 10.66 4.62 4.10
C TYR A 206 11.15 3.59 3.08
N LEU A 207 10.38 3.35 2.02
CA LEU A 207 10.72 2.37 0.98
C LEU A 207 11.99 2.76 0.22
N LEU A 208 12.23 4.05 -0.05
CA LEU A 208 13.45 4.55 -0.70
C LEU A 208 14.73 4.26 0.10
N LYS A 209 14.63 4.02 1.40
CA LYS A 209 15.78 3.62 2.24
C LYS A 209 16.08 2.12 2.16
N LYS A 210 15.13 1.31 1.69
CA LYS A 210 15.17 -0.16 1.75
C LYS A 210 15.27 -0.83 0.38
N TYR A 211 14.76 -0.16 -0.66
CA TYR A 211 14.63 -0.74 -2.00
C TYR A 211 15.20 0.22 -3.05
N LYS A 212 15.51 -0.32 -4.24
CA LYS A 212 16.03 0.49 -5.35
C LYS A 212 14.98 1.52 -5.77
N ASN A 213 15.42 2.77 -6.00
CA ASN A 213 14.54 3.90 -6.33
C ASN A 213 13.53 3.57 -7.44
N LYS A 214 14.01 2.96 -8.53
CA LYS A 214 13.17 2.54 -9.67
C LYS A 214 11.98 1.66 -9.25
N ASN A 215 12.17 0.73 -8.30
CA ASN A 215 11.11 -0.17 -7.85
C ASN A 215 10.11 0.57 -6.95
N VAL A 216 10.57 1.51 -6.14
CA VAL A 216 9.71 2.33 -5.28
C VAL A 216 8.84 3.27 -6.12
N GLU A 217 9.39 3.96 -7.13
CA GLU A 217 8.60 4.83 -8.00
C GLU A 217 7.49 4.05 -8.71
N LYS A 218 7.82 2.89 -9.30
CA LYS A 218 6.83 1.99 -9.91
C LYS A 218 5.71 1.59 -8.94
N LEU A 219 6.07 1.29 -7.68
CA LEU A 219 5.10 0.93 -6.65
C LEU A 219 4.14 2.09 -6.34
N ILE A 220 4.66 3.31 -6.21
CA ILE A 220 3.83 4.50 -5.93
C ILE A 220 2.90 4.79 -7.12
N ASP A 221 3.42 4.70 -8.33
CA ASP A 221 2.63 4.92 -9.55
C ASP A 221 1.51 3.89 -9.69
N ILE A 222 1.80 2.59 -9.52
CA ILE A 222 0.77 1.55 -9.64
C ILE A 222 -0.28 1.64 -8.54
N ILE A 223 0.10 2.00 -7.30
CA ILE A 223 -0.86 2.22 -6.21
C ILE A 223 -1.79 3.38 -6.58
N LYS A 224 -1.26 4.47 -7.15
CA LYS A 224 -2.07 5.59 -7.62
C LYS A 224 -3.05 5.17 -8.72
N GLU A 225 -2.62 4.35 -9.69
CA GLU A 225 -3.53 3.83 -10.72
C GLU A 225 -4.64 2.97 -10.10
N ILE A 226 -4.28 2.05 -9.20
CA ILE A 226 -5.23 1.15 -8.52
C ILE A 226 -6.25 1.93 -7.70
N THR A 227 -5.82 2.91 -6.90
CA THR A 227 -6.74 3.72 -6.07
C THR A 227 -7.68 4.55 -6.94
N PHE A 228 -7.23 5.06 -8.09
CA PHE A 228 -8.09 5.78 -9.02
C PHE A 228 -9.19 4.89 -9.64
N VAL A 229 -8.84 3.65 -10.00
CA VAL A 229 -9.79 2.67 -10.56
C VAL A 229 -10.81 2.23 -9.52
N ILE A 230 -10.36 1.93 -8.30
CA ILE A 230 -11.22 1.48 -7.19
C ILE A 230 -12.10 2.62 -6.65
N GLY A 231 -11.62 3.85 -6.69
CA GLY A 231 -12.21 4.97 -5.95
C GLY A 231 -13.65 5.30 -6.32
N SER A 232 -14.28 6.15 -5.52
CA SER A 232 -15.62 6.64 -5.81
C SER A 232 -15.63 7.60 -7.02
N GLU A 233 -16.81 7.87 -7.57
CA GLU A 233 -16.94 8.88 -8.62
C GLU A 233 -16.55 10.28 -8.13
N GLU A 234 -16.82 10.59 -6.86
CA GLU A 234 -16.47 11.85 -6.22
C GLU A 234 -14.95 12.01 -6.10
N GLU A 235 -14.24 10.99 -5.62
CA GLU A 235 -12.77 11.01 -5.54
C GLU A 235 -12.12 11.14 -6.91
N ARG A 236 -12.65 10.43 -7.92
CA ARG A 236 -12.16 10.59 -9.30
C ARG A 236 -12.35 12.02 -9.79
N LYS A 237 -13.49 12.66 -9.49
CA LYS A 237 -13.70 14.08 -9.86
C LYS A 237 -12.65 14.99 -9.23
N LEU A 238 -12.33 14.78 -7.95
CA LEU A 238 -11.27 15.53 -7.26
C LEU A 238 -9.90 15.33 -7.92
N GLU A 239 -9.53 14.10 -8.29
CA GLU A 239 -8.27 13.83 -9.02
C GLU A 239 -8.27 14.51 -10.41
N LEU A 240 -9.39 14.50 -11.13
CA LEU A 240 -9.51 15.22 -12.40
C LEU A 240 -9.34 16.73 -12.21
N GLU A 241 -9.91 17.31 -11.16
CA GLU A 241 -9.79 18.74 -10.84
C GLU A 241 -8.35 19.11 -10.46
N ALA A 242 -7.70 18.31 -9.62
CA ALA A 242 -6.31 18.49 -9.22
C ALA A 242 -5.35 18.44 -10.43
N ASN A 243 -5.64 17.60 -11.42
CA ASN A 243 -4.82 17.44 -12.62
C ASN A 243 -5.32 18.24 -13.83
N LYS A 244 -6.34 19.10 -13.68
CA LYS A 244 -7.01 19.78 -14.80
C LYS A 244 -6.03 20.52 -15.73
N LYS A 245 -5.06 21.25 -15.16
CA LYS A 245 -4.05 21.98 -15.95
C LYS A 245 -3.18 21.06 -16.80
N ILE A 246 -2.81 19.90 -16.26
CA ILE A 246 -1.99 18.89 -16.95
C ILE A 246 -2.81 18.24 -18.07
N ILE A 247 -4.07 17.91 -17.79
CA ILE A 247 -5.03 17.35 -18.76
C ILE A 247 -5.24 18.32 -19.92
N ASP A 248 -5.55 19.58 -19.63
CA ASP A 248 -5.80 20.61 -20.64
C ASP A 248 -4.58 20.81 -21.56
N MET A 249 -3.37 20.85 -20.97
CA MET A 249 -2.12 20.95 -21.74
C MET A 249 -1.88 19.70 -22.60
N TYR A 250 -2.04 18.49 -22.06
CA TYR A 250 -1.89 17.25 -22.81
C TYR A 250 -2.88 17.17 -23.99
N MET A 251 -4.14 17.56 -23.78
CA MET A 251 -5.16 17.61 -24.84
C MET A 251 -4.82 18.63 -25.92
N ALA A 252 -4.31 19.81 -25.54
CA ALA A 252 -3.81 20.80 -26.50
C ALA A 252 -2.63 20.25 -27.32
N MET A 253 -1.77 19.45 -26.69
CA MET A 253 -0.65 18.76 -27.33
C MET A 253 -1.06 17.47 -28.06
N LYS A 254 -2.33 17.08 -28.17
CA LYS A 254 -2.70 15.92 -29.01
C LYS A 254 -2.46 16.18 -30.50
N ASP A 255 -2.73 17.40 -30.96
CA ASP A 255 -2.51 17.83 -32.35
C ASP A 255 -1.29 18.75 -32.44
N ILE A 256 -0.15 18.20 -32.87
CA ILE A 256 1.11 18.94 -33.01
C ILE A 256 0.99 20.16 -33.92
N LYS A 257 0.21 20.07 -35.02
CA LYS A 257 0.09 21.17 -35.99
C LYS A 257 -0.65 22.34 -35.37
N LYS A 258 -1.81 22.03 -34.79
CA LYS A 258 -2.65 23.04 -34.12
C LYS A 258 -1.93 23.64 -32.92
N PHE A 259 -1.27 22.82 -32.10
CA PHE A 259 -0.48 23.27 -30.95
C PHE A 259 0.65 24.22 -31.37
N THR A 260 1.46 23.82 -32.35
CA THR A 260 2.58 24.64 -32.85
C THR A 260 2.09 25.98 -33.41
N GLN A 261 0.94 25.98 -34.08
CA GLN A 261 0.32 27.21 -34.58
C GLN A 261 -0.11 28.12 -33.43
N THR A 262 -0.83 27.59 -32.42
CA THR A 262 -1.26 28.36 -31.24
C THR A 262 -0.07 28.94 -30.47
N VAL A 263 0.98 28.14 -30.25
CA VAL A 263 2.24 28.58 -29.63
C VAL A 263 2.86 29.75 -30.40
N ASN A 264 2.93 29.65 -31.73
CA ASN A 264 3.49 30.71 -32.57
C ASN A 264 2.64 31.99 -32.58
N GLU A 265 1.32 31.87 -32.58
CA GLU A 265 0.40 32.99 -32.50
C GLU A 265 0.51 33.72 -31.15
N GLU A 266 0.61 32.96 -30.06
CA GLU A 266 0.75 33.51 -28.71
C GLU A 266 2.12 34.17 -28.51
N LYS A 267 3.19 33.56 -29.03
CA LYS A 267 4.52 34.20 -29.08
C LYS A 267 4.49 35.53 -29.84
N LYS A 268 3.79 35.59 -30.98
CA LYS A 268 3.61 36.84 -31.75
C LYS A 268 2.85 37.89 -30.95
N LYS A 269 1.79 37.53 -30.23
CA LYS A 269 1.02 38.45 -29.37
C LYS A 269 1.88 38.99 -28.22
N ASN A 270 2.59 38.10 -27.52
CA ASN A 270 3.49 38.48 -26.42
C ASN A 270 4.63 39.39 -26.92
N ASN A 271 5.22 39.10 -28.07
CA ASN A 271 6.27 39.96 -28.66
C ASN A 271 5.75 41.37 -29.00
N LYS A 272 4.50 41.49 -29.46
CA LYS A 272 3.87 42.82 -29.69
C LYS A 272 3.69 43.60 -28.39
N LEU A 273 3.28 42.92 -27.31
CA LEU A 273 3.12 43.54 -25.99
C LEU A 273 4.47 43.92 -25.37
N ILE A 274 5.48 43.05 -25.47
CA ILE A 274 6.86 43.34 -25.05
C ILE A 274 7.38 44.57 -25.79
N ALA A 275 7.17 44.65 -27.12
CA ALA A 275 7.56 45.84 -27.89
C ALA A 275 6.81 47.12 -27.44
N LYS A 276 5.54 47.00 -27.02
CA LYS A 276 4.81 48.14 -26.41
C LYS A 276 5.47 48.56 -25.10
N TYR A 277 5.77 47.61 -24.21
CA TYR A 277 6.41 47.91 -22.93
C TYR A 277 7.84 48.45 -23.09
N ASP A 278 8.63 47.92 -24.03
CA ASP A 278 9.94 48.46 -24.38
C ASP A 278 9.83 49.93 -24.84
N LYS A 279 8.81 50.26 -25.64
CA LYS A 279 8.56 51.63 -26.09
C LYS A 279 8.20 52.58 -24.93
N ILE A 280 7.41 52.10 -23.97
CA ILE A 280 7.03 52.85 -22.77
C ILE A 280 8.26 53.08 -21.87
N LEU A 281 9.02 52.03 -21.58
CA LEU A 281 10.17 52.10 -20.68
C LEU A 281 11.35 52.89 -21.25
N ASN A 282 11.52 52.91 -22.58
CA ASN A 282 12.66 53.58 -23.23
C ASN A 282 12.45 55.10 -23.46
N SER A 283 11.26 55.65 -23.18
CA SER A 283 10.97 57.07 -23.42
C SER A 283 10.21 57.70 -22.26
N HIS A 284 10.85 58.63 -21.57
CA HIS A 284 10.27 59.34 -20.41
C HIS A 284 8.93 60.00 -20.74
N ASN A 285 8.85 60.71 -21.87
CA ASN A 285 7.62 61.38 -22.33
C ASN A 285 6.47 60.40 -22.66
N VAL A 286 6.78 59.15 -23.02
CA VAL A 286 5.77 58.11 -23.31
C VAL A 286 5.31 57.45 -22.00
N LEU A 287 6.23 57.25 -21.06
CA LEU A 287 5.95 56.76 -19.72
C LEU A 287 5.04 57.71 -18.95
N GLU A 288 5.33 59.02 -18.98
CA GLU A 288 4.49 60.05 -18.35
C GLU A 288 3.07 60.04 -18.93
N ARG A 289 2.93 59.98 -20.26
CA ARG A 289 1.62 59.96 -20.91
C ARG A 289 0.80 58.71 -20.55
N GLU A 290 1.40 57.53 -20.60
CA GLU A 290 0.69 56.29 -20.24
C GLU A 290 0.41 56.22 -18.72
N TYR A 291 1.23 56.87 -17.88
CA TYR A 291 0.94 57.05 -16.45
C TYR A 291 -0.26 57.99 -16.22
N GLU A 292 -0.33 59.11 -16.94
CA GLU A 292 -1.49 60.02 -16.89
C GLU A 292 -2.79 59.35 -17.39
N GLU A 293 -2.73 58.56 -18.46
CA GLU A 293 -3.87 57.77 -18.94
C GLU A 293 -4.27 56.67 -17.93
N TYR A 294 -3.29 56.04 -17.27
CA TYR A 294 -3.54 55.08 -16.20
C TYR A 294 -4.26 55.72 -15.01
N LEU A 295 -3.81 56.91 -14.57
CA LEU A 295 -4.47 57.68 -13.50
C LEU A 295 -5.91 58.06 -13.87
N LYS A 296 -6.15 58.55 -15.09
CA LYS A 296 -7.51 58.80 -15.60
C LYS A 296 -8.40 57.56 -15.58
N SER A 297 -7.86 56.40 -15.99
CA SER A 297 -8.60 55.13 -15.97
C SER A 297 -8.94 54.64 -14.56
N ILE A 298 -8.15 55.02 -13.55
CA ILE A 298 -8.41 54.76 -12.13
C ILE A 298 -9.48 55.70 -11.59
N GLU A 299 -9.44 56.98 -11.95
CA GLU A 299 -10.49 57.96 -11.60
C GLU A 299 -11.84 57.55 -12.19
N GLU A 300 -11.88 57.15 -13.46
CA GLU A 300 -13.10 56.63 -14.13
C GLU A 300 -13.63 55.32 -13.52
N LYS A 301 -12.75 54.49 -12.94
CA LYS A 301 -13.14 53.24 -12.23
C LYS A 301 -13.62 53.49 -10.81
N LYS A 302 -13.09 54.51 -10.11
CA LYS A 302 -13.57 54.90 -8.77
C LYS A 302 -15.02 55.41 -8.81
N GLU A 303 -15.47 56.00 -9.92
CA GLU A 303 -16.88 56.35 -10.13
C GLU A 303 -17.81 55.14 -10.42
N LYS A 304 -17.25 53.97 -10.73
CA LYS A 304 -17.99 52.73 -11.02
C LYS A 304 -17.49 51.57 -10.17
N THR A 305 -17.78 51.58 -8.86
CA THR A 305 -17.60 50.38 -8.03
C THR A 305 -18.89 49.98 -7.29
N GLN A 306 -19.75 49.23 -7.97
CA GLN A 306 -20.39 48.05 -7.36
C GLN A 306 -20.24 46.87 -8.31
N LYS A 307 -19.78 45.74 -7.75
CA LYS A 307 -19.72 44.37 -8.29
C LYS A 307 -18.49 43.97 -9.13
N ALA A 308 -17.67 43.15 -8.47
CA ALA A 308 -17.06 41.89 -8.89
C ALA A 308 -16.58 41.71 -10.35
N SER A 309 -15.31 41.33 -10.51
CA SER A 309 -14.95 39.97 -10.93
C SER A 309 -13.42 39.75 -10.88
N LEU A 310 -13.04 38.60 -10.34
CA LEU A 310 -11.69 38.04 -10.33
C LEU A 310 -11.62 37.03 -11.49
N ASN A 311 -10.61 37.08 -12.36
CA ASN A 311 -10.24 35.92 -13.19
C ASN A 311 -8.85 36.07 -13.83
N LEU A 312 -8.21 34.90 -14.01
CA LEU A 312 -7.00 34.55 -14.78
C LEU A 312 -5.65 34.32 -14.06
N ASP A 313 -5.44 34.77 -12.82
CA ASP A 313 -4.16 34.49 -12.12
C ASP A 313 -3.94 33.00 -11.82
N LYS A 314 -5.01 32.20 -11.74
CA LYS A 314 -4.95 30.78 -11.35
C LYS A 314 -4.31 29.82 -12.36
N MET A 315 -3.93 30.27 -13.55
CA MET A 315 -3.31 29.38 -14.55
C MET A 315 -1.81 29.15 -14.31
N MET A 316 -1.09 30.09 -13.71
CA MET A 316 0.38 30.08 -13.76
C MET A 316 1.08 29.36 -12.60
N ASP A 317 0.44 29.19 -11.43
CA ASP A 317 1.08 28.62 -10.23
C ASP A 317 1.43 27.12 -10.29
N ALA A 318 1.22 26.44 -11.42
CA ALA A 318 1.46 24.98 -11.52
C ALA A 318 2.86 24.59 -11.98
N LEU A 319 3.76 25.57 -12.20
CA LEU A 319 5.11 25.32 -12.70
C LEU A 319 6.23 25.61 -11.69
N ASP A 320 5.95 26.32 -10.59
CA ASP A 320 6.96 26.68 -9.60
C ASP A 320 6.67 25.98 -8.26
N ASN A 321 7.27 24.82 -8.06
CA ASN A 321 7.56 24.30 -6.72
C ASN A 321 8.96 23.69 -6.75
N ASN A 322 9.96 24.55 -6.50
CA ASN A 322 11.16 24.20 -5.75
C ASN A 322 11.65 25.48 -5.06
N ASP A 323 11.78 25.36 -3.75
CA ASP A 323 12.48 26.22 -2.78
C ASP A 323 11.81 27.55 -2.37
N GLU A 324 11.52 27.58 -1.06
CA GLU A 324 11.14 28.74 -0.25
C GLU A 324 12.12 29.91 -0.41
N GLN A 325 11.61 31.13 -0.54
CA GLN A 325 11.67 32.15 0.51
C GLN A 325 11.16 33.50 0.00
N ASN A 326 10.21 34.06 0.75
CA ASN A 326 9.77 35.46 0.79
C ASN A 326 9.38 36.13 -0.53
N ILE A 327 8.10 36.46 -0.65
CA ILE A 327 7.61 37.83 -0.45
C ILE A 327 6.14 37.70 0.00
N ASP A 328 5.94 37.60 1.31
CA ASP A 328 4.71 38.06 1.92
C ASP A 328 4.89 39.53 2.29
N LYS A 329 3.85 40.31 2.00
CA LYS A 329 3.70 41.78 2.07
C LYS A 329 4.06 42.53 0.79
N ILE A 330 3.11 42.57 -0.13
CA ILE A 330 2.80 43.83 -0.81
C ILE A 330 1.51 44.33 -0.17
N GLU A 331 1.68 45.24 0.80
CA GLU A 331 0.61 46.13 1.23
C GLU A 331 -0.02 46.78 -0.01
N LYS A 332 -1.35 46.94 -0.01
CA LYS A 332 -2.03 47.86 -0.92
C LYS A 332 -1.54 49.28 -0.60
N ILE A 333 -0.44 49.69 -1.23
CA ILE A 333 0.08 51.05 -1.16
C ILE A 333 -0.50 51.81 -2.37
N PRO A 334 -1.00 53.05 -2.21
CA PRO A 334 -1.47 53.87 -3.31
C PRO A 334 -0.35 54.08 -4.35
N THR A 335 -0.62 53.79 -5.62
CA THR A 335 0.24 54.18 -6.74
C THR A 335 0.26 55.70 -6.86
N GLU A 336 1.27 56.35 -6.29
CA GLU A 336 1.41 57.81 -6.33
C GLU A 336 2.63 58.30 -7.13
N ASP A 337 3.54 57.42 -7.58
CA ASP A 337 4.76 57.81 -8.31
C ASP A 337 5.02 57.04 -9.63
N ILE A 338 5.50 57.75 -10.65
CA ILE A 338 5.82 57.27 -12.01
C ILE A 338 6.94 56.22 -12.01
N GLU A 339 7.88 56.31 -11.07
CA GLU A 339 8.94 55.30 -10.90
C GLU A 339 8.35 53.93 -10.55
N HIS A 340 7.36 53.90 -9.65
CA HIS A 340 6.67 52.67 -9.27
C HIS A 340 5.87 52.06 -10.44
N PHE A 341 5.23 52.90 -11.25
CA PHE A 341 4.56 52.47 -12.49
C PHE A 341 5.55 51.85 -13.48
N SER A 342 6.74 52.44 -13.62
CA SER A 342 7.80 51.88 -14.48
C SER A 342 8.26 50.49 -14.03
N ILE A 343 8.39 50.27 -12.72
CA ILE A 343 8.72 48.96 -12.14
C ILE A 343 7.62 47.94 -12.46
N GLU A 344 6.35 48.32 -12.31
CA GLU A 344 5.21 47.43 -12.62
C GLU A 344 5.17 47.03 -14.11
N ILE A 345 5.44 47.98 -15.01
CA ILE A 345 5.54 47.72 -16.46
C ILE A 345 6.74 46.80 -16.76
N PHE A 346 7.88 47.01 -16.09
CA PHE A 346 9.05 46.16 -16.22
C PHE A 346 8.77 44.72 -15.75
N GLU A 347 8.06 44.53 -14.64
CA GLU A 347 7.65 43.21 -14.16
C GLU A 347 6.70 42.50 -15.14
N LYS A 348 5.69 43.22 -15.67
CA LYS A 348 4.78 42.69 -16.69
C LYS A 348 5.54 42.26 -17.96
N ARG A 349 6.50 43.08 -18.40
CA ARG A 349 7.40 42.75 -19.52
C ARG A 349 8.22 41.50 -19.23
N LYS A 350 8.85 41.40 -18.05
CA LYS A 350 9.65 40.23 -17.63
C LYS A 350 8.81 38.95 -17.62
N LYS A 351 7.58 39.00 -17.09
CA LYS A 351 6.63 37.88 -17.11
C LYS A 351 6.32 37.41 -18.54
N LEU A 352 6.03 38.33 -19.47
CA LEU A 352 5.77 37.98 -20.87
C LEU A 352 6.99 37.41 -21.58
N TYR A 353 8.18 37.93 -21.30
CA TYR A 353 9.43 37.43 -21.87
C TYR A 353 9.70 35.99 -21.43
N ASN A 354 9.59 35.71 -20.13
CA ASN A 354 9.73 34.35 -19.58
C ASN A 354 8.69 33.40 -20.18
N LYS A 355 7.43 33.84 -20.32
CA LYS A 355 6.38 33.06 -21.00
C LYS A 355 6.77 32.68 -22.43
N ASN A 356 7.36 33.59 -23.19
CA ASN A 356 7.83 33.31 -24.55
C ASN A 356 9.02 32.36 -24.60
N LEU A 357 9.90 32.41 -23.61
CA LEU A 357 11.01 31.48 -23.49
C LEU A 357 10.48 30.04 -23.28
N GLU A 358 9.54 29.86 -22.35
CA GLU A 358 8.89 28.56 -22.11
C GLU A 358 8.12 28.04 -23.33
N LEU A 359 7.32 28.90 -23.98
CA LEU A 359 6.63 28.55 -25.24
C LEU A 359 7.62 28.13 -26.34
N SER A 360 8.82 28.72 -26.37
CA SER A 360 9.87 28.34 -27.32
C SER A 360 10.49 26.99 -26.99
N LYS A 361 10.67 26.68 -25.70
CA LYS A 361 11.15 25.37 -25.26
C LYS A 361 10.15 24.28 -25.64
N ILE A 362 8.87 24.46 -25.31
CA ILE A 362 7.82 23.45 -25.53
C ILE A 362 7.45 23.31 -27.02
N GLY A 363 7.57 24.38 -27.81
CA GLY A 363 7.30 24.37 -29.25
C GLY A 363 8.39 23.74 -30.11
N ASN A 364 9.58 23.44 -29.58
CA ASN A 364 10.63 22.71 -30.29
C ASN A 364 10.23 21.24 -30.45
N PRO A 365 10.26 20.64 -31.67
CA PRO A 365 9.88 19.24 -31.89
C PRO A 365 10.52 18.21 -30.94
N GLU A 366 11.81 18.34 -30.61
CA GLU A 366 12.49 17.39 -29.70
C GLU A 366 11.91 17.47 -28.28
N ASN A 367 11.82 18.70 -27.74
CA ASN A 367 11.26 18.95 -26.43
C ASN A 367 9.75 18.67 -26.38
N TYR A 368 9.02 18.89 -27.47
CA TYR A 368 7.56 18.67 -27.53
C TYR A 368 7.22 17.20 -27.25
N VAL A 369 7.95 16.27 -27.86
CA VAL A 369 7.73 14.83 -27.65
C VAL A 369 8.01 14.46 -26.20
N GLU A 370 9.11 14.94 -25.63
CA GLU A 370 9.47 14.71 -24.23
C GLU A 370 8.46 15.31 -23.25
N HIS A 371 8.06 16.56 -23.44
CA HIS A 371 7.07 17.24 -22.60
C HIS A 371 5.71 16.57 -22.67
N LYS A 372 5.26 16.19 -23.88
CA LYS A 372 4.00 15.48 -24.06
C LYS A 372 4.02 14.15 -23.30
N LYS A 373 5.12 13.40 -23.40
CA LYS A 373 5.29 12.13 -22.68
C LYS A 373 5.30 12.33 -21.17
N LEU A 374 5.99 13.36 -20.67
CA LEU A 374 6.00 13.69 -19.23
C LEU A 374 4.59 14.02 -18.71
N LEU A 375 3.80 14.77 -19.49
CA LEU A 375 2.41 15.06 -19.13
C LEU A 375 1.56 13.77 -19.16
N GLU A 376 1.71 12.96 -20.21
CA GLU A 376 1.03 11.68 -20.37
C GLU A 376 1.29 10.75 -19.18
N ASP A 377 2.55 10.59 -18.78
CA ASP A 377 2.94 9.76 -17.64
C ASP A 377 2.27 10.24 -16.34
N LYS A 378 2.19 11.56 -16.11
CA LYS A 378 1.54 12.15 -14.92
C LYS A 378 0.04 11.87 -14.83
N ILE A 379 -0.66 11.75 -15.95
CA ILE A 379 -2.12 11.51 -16.02
C ILE A 379 -2.48 10.13 -16.56
N LYS A 380 -1.52 9.22 -16.67
CA LYS A 380 -1.69 7.89 -17.26
C LYS A 380 -2.87 7.10 -16.67
N HIS A 381 -2.99 7.09 -15.34
CA HIS A 381 -4.13 6.50 -14.63
C HIS A 381 -5.49 7.03 -15.10
N ILE A 382 -5.61 8.34 -15.34
CA ILE A 382 -6.85 8.98 -15.84
C ILE A 382 -7.12 8.54 -17.28
N LEU A 383 -6.09 8.53 -18.13
CA LEU A 383 -6.22 8.13 -19.53
C LEU A 383 -6.65 6.67 -19.64
N ASN A 384 -5.95 5.76 -18.97
CA ASN A 384 -6.23 4.32 -18.96
C ASN A 384 -7.67 4.02 -18.51
N TYR A 385 -8.12 4.62 -17.42
CA TYR A 385 -9.48 4.42 -16.93
C TYR A 385 -10.53 4.97 -17.89
N ASN A 386 -10.29 6.14 -18.50
CA ASN A 386 -11.24 6.73 -19.44
C ASN A 386 -11.50 5.86 -20.69
N GLU A 387 -10.56 5.01 -21.08
CA GLU A 387 -10.75 4.06 -22.20
C GLU A 387 -11.74 2.93 -21.88
N VAL A 388 -11.89 2.59 -20.60
CA VAL A 388 -12.75 1.49 -20.12
C VAL A 388 -14.00 1.97 -19.40
N LYS A 389 -14.03 3.26 -19.01
CA LYS A 389 -15.09 3.87 -18.20
C LYS A 389 -16.48 3.59 -18.76
N GLY A 390 -17.38 3.15 -17.89
CA GLY A 390 -18.77 2.82 -18.23
C GLY A 390 -18.95 1.39 -18.75
N ASN A 391 -17.89 0.58 -18.76
CA ASN A 391 -17.95 -0.84 -19.03
C ASN A 391 -17.36 -1.62 -17.85
N THR A 392 -18.25 -2.10 -16.97
CA THR A 392 -17.88 -2.80 -15.73
C THR A 392 -16.92 -3.97 -15.96
N LYS A 393 -17.08 -4.73 -17.05
CA LYS A 393 -16.19 -5.85 -17.35
C LYS A 393 -14.78 -5.37 -17.70
N LYS A 394 -14.66 -4.31 -18.50
CA LYS A 394 -13.34 -3.74 -18.86
C LYS A 394 -12.68 -3.02 -17.70
N GLU A 395 -13.47 -2.38 -16.81
CA GLU A 395 -12.96 -1.80 -15.58
C GLU A 395 -12.41 -2.88 -14.63
N GLU A 396 -13.10 -4.02 -14.51
CA GLU A 396 -12.62 -5.18 -13.77
C GLU A 396 -11.33 -5.76 -14.39
N GLU A 397 -11.30 -5.98 -15.71
CA GLU A 397 -10.10 -6.44 -16.43
C GLU A 397 -8.91 -5.47 -16.26
N LEU A 398 -9.15 -4.15 -16.28
CA LEU A 398 -8.11 -3.15 -16.00
C LEU A 398 -7.57 -3.32 -14.58
N LEU A 399 -8.45 -3.45 -13.58
CA LEU A 399 -8.04 -3.64 -12.19
C LEU A 399 -7.25 -4.93 -12.01
N GLU A 400 -7.69 -6.05 -12.60
CA GLU A 400 -6.96 -7.33 -12.54
C GLU A 400 -5.54 -7.20 -13.10
N ASN A 401 -5.38 -6.53 -14.25
CA ASN A 401 -4.07 -6.29 -14.85
C ASN A 401 -3.18 -5.41 -13.96
N LEU A 402 -3.73 -4.36 -13.35
CA LEU A 402 -2.99 -3.50 -12.43
C LEU A 402 -2.53 -4.27 -11.17
N ILE A 403 -3.38 -5.16 -10.65
CA ILE A 403 -3.05 -6.00 -9.47
C ILE A 403 -1.94 -7.01 -9.82
N LEU A 404 -1.97 -7.60 -11.01
CA LEU A 404 -0.90 -8.48 -11.47
C LEU A 404 0.44 -7.74 -11.62
N GLU A 405 0.42 -6.52 -12.16
CA GLU A 405 1.63 -5.68 -12.28
C GLU A 405 2.13 -5.23 -10.90
N TYR A 406 1.23 -4.87 -9.98
CA TYR A 406 1.56 -4.58 -8.59
C TYR A 406 2.28 -5.76 -7.91
N GLN A 407 1.77 -6.99 -8.10
CA GLN A 407 2.44 -8.19 -7.58
C GLN A 407 3.83 -8.41 -8.20
N LYS A 408 4.00 -8.13 -9.50
CA LYS A 408 5.32 -8.20 -10.18
C LYS A 408 6.31 -7.20 -9.57
N ILE A 409 5.87 -5.97 -9.30
CA ILE A 409 6.69 -4.93 -8.66
C ILE A 409 7.09 -5.35 -7.25
N VAL A 410 6.17 -5.94 -6.47
CA VAL A 410 6.47 -6.47 -5.14
C VAL A 410 7.56 -7.52 -5.21
N TYR A 411 7.52 -8.45 -6.17
CA TYR A 411 8.59 -9.43 -6.35
C TYR A 411 9.93 -8.80 -6.69
N ASP A 412 9.97 -7.78 -7.56
CA ASP A 412 11.20 -7.04 -7.85
C ASP A 412 11.79 -6.39 -6.57
N MET A 413 10.93 -5.92 -5.65
CA MET A 413 11.35 -5.41 -4.34
C MET A 413 11.81 -6.51 -3.39
N LEU A 414 11.25 -7.72 -3.45
CA LEU A 414 11.73 -8.85 -2.65
C LEU A 414 13.11 -9.32 -3.10
N GLU A 415 13.44 -9.22 -4.40
CA GLU A 415 14.82 -9.45 -4.88
C GLU A 415 15.81 -8.50 -4.16
N ASP A 416 15.51 -7.20 -4.14
CA ASP A 416 16.32 -6.19 -3.45
C ASP A 416 16.49 -6.52 -1.95
N ARG A 417 15.42 -7.02 -1.30
CA ARG A 417 15.46 -7.41 0.12
C ARG A 417 16.40 -8.58 0.37
N ILE A 418 16.37 -9.61 -0.47
CA ILE A 418 17.19 -10.81 -0.26
C ILE A 418 18.67 -10.44 -0.26
N GLU A 419 19.11 -9.48 -1.08
CA GLU A 419 20.51 -9.02 -1.13
C GLU A 419 21.03 -8.60 0.26
N VAL A 420 20.18 -7.97 1.08
CA VAL A 420 20.57 -7.32 2.35
C VAL A 420 20.20 -8.10 3.63
N LEU A 421 19.84 -9.38 3.53
CA LEU A 421 19.69 -10.24 4.73
C LEU A 421 21.08 -10.63 5.30
N TYR A 422 21.30 -10.54 6.61
CA TYR A 422 22.62 -10.78 7.22
C TYR A 422 22.60 -11.75 8.40
N THR A 423 21.43 -12.25 8.79
CA THR A 423 21.31 -13.18 9.92
C THR A 423 20.57 -14.45 9.51
N ASN A 424 20.83 -15.54 10.26
CA ASN A 424 20.14 -16.80 10.03
C ASN A 424 18.63 -16.66 10.26
N GLU A 425 18.21 -15.89 11.26
CA GLU A 425 16.79 -15.67 11.58
C GLU A 425 16.07 -14.94 10.45
N GLU A 426 16.67 -13.88 9.89
CA GLU A 426 16.13 -13.18 8.72
C GLU A 426 15.96 -14.09 7.50
N VAL A 427 16.95 -14.96 7.23
CA VAL A 427 16.88 -15.91 6.12
C VAL A 427 15.79 -16.95 6.33
N ILE A 428 15.70 -17.46 7.56
CA ILE A 428 14.67 -18.40 7.99
C ILE A 428 13.27 -17.77 7.82
N ASP A 429 13.09 -16.53 8.27
CA ASP A 429 11.83 -15.80 8.15
C ASP A 429 11.46 -15.50 6.71
N GLU A 430 12.43 -15.20 5.85
CA GLU A 430 12.17 -14.99 4.42
C GLU A 430 11.71 -16.28 3.73
N ILE A 431 12.23 -17.46 4.12
CA ILE A 431 11.71 -18.75 3.62
C ILE A 431 10.22 -18.92 3.98
N TYR A 432 9.84 -18.56 5.21
CA TYR A 432 8.44 -18.62 5.64
C TYR A 432 7.55 -17.61 4.93
N ARG A 433 8.03 -16.38 4.69
CA ARG A 433 7.32 -15.39 3.86
C ARG A 433 7.07 -15.93 2.45
N GLN A 434 8.08 -16.52 1.82
CA GLN A 434 7.92 -17.10 0.47
C GLN A 434 6.90 -18.24 0.46
N ARG A 435 6.88 -19.08 1.50
CA ARG A 435 5.84 -20.09 1.67
C ARG A 435 4.46 -19.47 1.83
N TYR A 436 4.32 -18.45 2.68
CA TYR A 436 3.05 -17.78 2.94
C TYR A 436 2.48 -17.11 1.69
N ILE A 437 3.29 -16.34 0.96
CA ILE A 437 2.91 -15.60 -0.25
C ILE A 437 2.46 -16.55 -1.35
N ARG A 438 3.12 -17.70 -1.52
CA ARG A 438 2.80 -18.69 -2.56
C ARG A 438 1.31 -19.04 -2.61
N TYR A 439 0.66 -19.10 -1.45
CA TYR A 439 -0.73 -19.50 -1.29
C TYR A 439 -1.72 -18.35 -1.14
N GLN A 440 -1.28 -17.12 -1.42
CA GLN A 440 -2.15 -15.95 -1.42
C GLN A 440 -2.88 -15.83 -2.75
N ASN A 441 -4.11 -15.33 -2.69
CA ASN A 441 -4.84 -14.89 -3.86
C ASN A 441 -4.12 -13.70 -4.51
N VAL A 442 -4.15 -13.62 -5.83
CA VAL A 442 -3.78 -12.44 -6.61
C VAL A 442 -4.95 -11.93 -7.44
N LEU A 443 -5.97 -12.77 -7.63
CA LEU A 443 -7.28 -12.43 -8.21
C LEU A 443 -8.36 -13.20 -7.44
N LYS A 444 -9.63 -12.90 -7.71
CA LYS A 444 -10.80 -13.44 -6.98
C LYS A 444 -10.73 -14.95 -6.72
N ASP A 445 -10.36 -15.73 -7.73
CA ASP A 445 -10.30 -17.20 -7.67
C ASP A 445 -8.96 -17.77 -8.14
N LYS A 446 -7.89 -16.96 -8.12
CA LYS A 446 -6.55 -17.40 -8.54
C LYS A 446 -5.51 -17.07 -7.50
N TYR A 447 -4.74 -18.09 -7.14
CA TYR A 447 -3.53 -17.99 -6.32
C TYR A 447 -2.33 -17.56 -7.16
N ILE A 448 -1.34 -16.97 -6.52
CA ILE A 448 -0.12 -16.52 -7.19
C ILE A 448 0.57 -17.67 -7.96
N TYR A 449 0.69 -18.85 -7.35
CA TYR A 449 1.36 -20.00 -7.99
C TYR A 449 0.66 -20.50 -9.26
N GLN A 450 -0.59 -20.10 -9.52
CA GLN A 450 -1.36 -20.48 -10.70
C GLN A 450 -1.14 -19.53 -11.89
N ILE A 451 -0.53 -18.37 -11.67
CA ILE A 451 -0.21 -17.40 -12.73
C ILE A 451 1.24 -17.63 -13.17
N SER A 452 1.44 -18.09 -14.41
CA SER A 452 2.77 -18.49 -14.93
C SER A 452 3.86 -17.44 -14.71
N ASP A 453 3.64 -16.18 -15.11
CA ASP A 453 4.62 -15.09 -14.95
C ASP A 453 4.99 -14.84 -13.49
N LEU A 454 3.99 -14.88 -12.60
CA LEU A 454 4.22 -14.66 -11.16
C LEU A 454 4.89 -15.87 -10.53
N TYR A 455 4.55 -17.09 -10.97
CA TYR A 455 5.21 -18.31 -10.55
C TYR A 455 6.70 -18.24 -10.88
N GLN A 456 7.08 -17.84 -12.09
CA GLN A 456 8.48 -17.72 -12.49
C GLN A 456 9.26 -16.72 -11.61
N LYS A 457 8.66 -15.56 -11.32
CA LYS A 457 9.25 -14.57 -10.42
C LYS A 457 9.40 -15.14 -9.00
N MET A 458 8.33 -15.70 -8.44
CA MET A 458 8.35 -16.34 -7.12
C MET A 458 9.39 -17.46 -7.03
N ASP A 459 9.54 -18.28 -8.08
CA ASP A 459 10.51 -19.36 -8.13
C ASP A 459 11.95 -18.83 -8.14
N LYS A 460 12.19 -17.73 -8.87
CA LYS A 460 13.47 -17.01 -8.84
C LYS A 460 13.78 -16.47 -7.43
N ILE A 461 12.81 -15.86 -6.74
CA ILE A 461 12.98 -15.42 -5.34
C ILE A 461 13.34 -16.61 -4.46
N LEU A 462 12.65 -17.75 -4.65
CA LEU A 462 12.91 -18.96 -3.90
C LEU A 462 14.34 -19.51 -4.12
N HIS A 463 14.81 -19.53 -5.36
CA HIS A 463 16.20 -19.88 -5.66
C HIS A 463 17.18 -18.99 -4.90
N LEU A 464 17.01 -17.66 -4.99
CA LEU A 464 17.89 -16.70 -4.32
C LEU A 464 17.94 -16.89 -2.80
N ILE A 465 16.79 -17.13 -2.15
CA ILE A 465 16.76 -17.34 -0.70
C ILE A 465 17.31 -18.70 -0.30
N VAL A 466 17.09 -19.76 -1.10
CA VAL A 466 17.70 -21.08 -0.85
C VAL A 466 19.22 -20.99 -0.96
N ASP A 467 19.75 -20.36 -1.99
CA ASP A 467 21.20 -20.18 -2.16
C ASP A 467 21.80 -19.41 -0.98
N LYS A 468 21.11 -18.36 -0.51
CA LYS A 468 21.52 -17.60 0.66
C LYS A 468 21.45 -18.46 1.93
N ALA A 469 20.41 -19.26 2.11
CA ALA A 469 20.27 -20.19 3.23
C ALA A 469 21.35 -21.27 3.25
N MET A 470 21.81 -21.75 2.08
CA MET A 470 22.94 -22.68 1.99
C MET A 470 24.26 -22.02 2.40
N LYS A 471 24.49 -20.76 1.98
CA LYS A 471 25.69 -19.98 2.37
C LYS A 471 25.74 -19.69 3.87
N PHE A 472 24.59 -19.43 4.48
CA PHE A 472 24.46 -19.15 5.92
C PHE A 472 24.35 -20.42 6.78
N GLU A 473 24.43 -21.60 6.14
CA GLU A 473 24.23 -22.89 6.79
C GLU A 473 22.94 -22.98 7.61
N VAL A 474 21.87 -22.37 7.10
CA VAL A 474 20.52 -22.43 7.68
C VAL A 474 19.83 -23.74 7.34
N LEU A 475 19.99 -24.19 6.09
CA LEU A 475 19.42 -25.41 5.58
C LEU A 475 20.48 -26.52 5.54
N GLU A 476 20.02 -27.76 5.68
CA GLU A 476 20.87 -28.93 5.51
C GLU A 476 21.27 -29.09 4.03
N ARG A 477 22.56 -29.30 3.79
CA ARG A 477 23.07 -29.52 2.43
C ARG A 477 22.80 -30.96 2.04
N VAL A 478 21.93 -31.13 1.05
CA VAL A 478 21.47 -32.44 0.58
C VAL A 478 22.35 -32.99 -0.55
N SER A 479 22.95 -32.10 -1.35
CA SER A 479 23.87 -32.43 -2.45
C SER A 479 24.98 -31.38 -2.58
N GLU A 480 26.09 -31.74 -3.24
CA GLU A 480 27.10 -30.77 -3.69
C GLU A 480 26.57 -29.88 -4.83
N GLU A 481 25.56 -30.35 -5.58
CA GLU A 481 24.91 -29.59 -6.65
C GLU A 481 23.87 -28.59 -6.12
N GLU A 482 23.98 -27.33 -6.51
CA GLU A 482 23.08 -26.25 -6.09
C GLU A 482 21.61 -26.54 -6.48
N ASN A 483 21.36 -26.94 -7.72
CA ASN A 483 20.02 -27.24 -8.22
C ASN A 483 19.34 -28.39 -7.45
N THR A 484 20.12 -29.40 -7.06
CA THR A 484 19.61 -30.54 -6.28
C THR A 484 19.19 -30.10 -4.87
N ASN A 485 19.93 -29.17 -4.25
CA ASN A 485 19.53 -28.60 -2.96
C ASN A 485 18.22 -27.80 -3.07
N TYR A 486 18.09 -26.98 -4.11
CA TYR A 486 16.83 -26.28 -4.38
C TYR A 486 15.66 -27.26 -4.58
N ALA A 487 15.86 -28.30 -5.41
CA ALA A 487 14.84 -29.32 -5.69
C ALA A 487 14.46 -30.13 -4.44
N ALA A 488 15.35 -30.24 -3.45
CA ALA A 488 15.06 -30.85 -2.16
C ALA A 488 14.24 -29.94 -1.22
N VAL A 489 14.44 -28.62 -1.29
CA VAL A 489 13.79 -27.65 -0.39
C VAL A 489 12.44 -27.17 -0.92
N SER A 490 12.36 -26.82 -2.21
CA SER A 490 11.17 -26.25 -2.85
C SER A 490 9.89 -27.04 -2.59
N PRO A 491 9.90 -28.39 -2.63
CA PRO A 491 8.69 -29.15 -2.36
C PRO A 491 8.29 -29.22 -0.88
N ALA A 492 9.24 -29.07 0.06
CA ALA A 492 8.95 -29.00 1.50
C ALA A 492 8.12 -27.75 1.83
N LEU A 493 8.39 -26.63 1.15
CA LEU A 493 7.58 -25.40 1.28
C LEU A 493 6.15 -25.57 0.76
N LYS A 494 5.90 -26.59 -0.08
CA LYS A 494 4.59 -26.90 -0.63
C LYS A 494 3.78 -27.87 0.24
N THR A 495 4.26 -28.21 1.43
CA THR A 495 3.60 -29.12 2.36
C THR A 495 2.74 -28.38 3.39
N GLU A 496 1.87 -29.12 4.08
CA GLU A 496 1.03 -28.59 5.15
C GLU A 496 1.73 -28.52 6.52
N ILE A 497 3.00 -28.96 6.60
CA ILE A 497 3.81 -28.97 7.84
C ILE A 497 3.87 -27.56 8.43
N LEU A 498 3.30 -27.31 9.61
CA LEU A 498 3.27 -25.96 10.18
C LEU A 498 4.67 -25.40 10.40
N PHE A 499 5.52 -26.15 11.11
CA PHE A 499 6.90 -25.80 11.43
C PHE A 499 7.87 -26.53 10.50
N LEU A 500 8.34 -25.85 9.45
CA LEU A 500 9.31 -26.39 8.50
C LEU A 500 10.64 -26.80 9.17
N GLU A 501 10.98 -26.26 10.33
CA GLU A 501 12.15 -26.66 11.13
C GLU A 501 12.03 -28.08 11.71
N ASP A 502 10.81 -28.59 11.79
CA ASP A 502 10.51 -29.97 12.19
C ASP A 502 10.34 -30.90 11.00
N ALA A 503 10.26 -30.35 9.78
CA ALA A 503 10.27 -31.14 8.57
C ALA A 503 11.59 -31.91 8.47
N LYS A 504 11.47 -33.21 8.15
CA LYS A 504 12.61 -34.07 7.88
C LYS A 504 12.63 -34.49 6.43
N LEU A 505 13.82 -34.57 5.86
CA LEU A 505 14.08 -35.07 4.52
C LEU A 505 14.77 -36.43 4.59
N SER A 506 14.54 -37.27 3.59
CA SER A 506 15.42 -38.40 3.30
C SER A 506 15.49 -38.62 1.80
N ILE A 507 16.65 -39.06 1.30
CA ILE A 507 16.82 -39.42 -0.10
C ILE A 507 17.01 -40.92 -0.22
N TYR A 508 16.33 -41.52 -1.19
CA TYR A 508 16.52 -42.91 -1.60
C TYR A 508 17.17 -42.92 -2.97
N THR A 509 18.38 -43.48 -3.05
CA THR A 509 19.11 -43.68 -4.31
C THR A 509 18.95 -45.13 -4.75
N GLY A 510 18.29 -45.33 -5.89
CA GLY A 510 18.06 -46.63 -6.52
C GLY A 510 18.19 -46.52 -8.03
N LYS A 511 17.26 -47.11 -8.78
CA LYS A 511 17.12 -46.83 -10.23
C LYS A 511 16.68 -45.38 -10.48
N THR A 512 15.89 -44.85 -9.56
CA THR A 512 15.46 -43.45 -9.49
C THR A 512 15.91 -42.88 -8.15
N THR A 513 16.06 -41.55 -8.10
CA THR A 513 16.36 -40.83 -6.86
C THR A 513 15.08 -40.23 -6.32
N LEU A 514 14.65 -40.65 -5.12
CA LEU A 514 13.41 -40.18 -4.49
C LEU A 514 13.72 -39.30 -3.28
N LEU A 515 13.07 -38.14 -3.21
CA LEU A 515 12.98 -37.30 -2.03
C LEU A 515 11.70 -37.62 -1.25
N CYS A 516 11.85 -37.95 0.01
CA CYS A 516 10.73 -38.12 0.94
C CYS A 516 10.78 -37.02 2.02
N ILE A 517 9.64 -36.36 2.23
CA ILE A 517 9.46 -35.30 3.23
C ILE A 517 8.54 -35.82 4.34
N TYR A 518 8.94 -35.66 5.59
CA TYR A 518 8.24 -36.15 6.76
C TYR A 518 7.91 -35.03 7.75
N ASP A 519 6.79 -35.19 8.44
CA ASP A 519 6.47 -34.49 9.69
C ASP A 519 6.58 -35.48 10.85
N GLY A 520 7.56 -35.27 11.73
CA GLY A 520 7.93 -36.24 12.76
C GLY A 520 8.36 -37.58 12.17
N ASN A 521 7.43 -38.55 12.13
CA ASN A 521 7.60 -39.87 11.53
C ASN A 521 6.68 -40.14 10.33
N VAL A 522 5.68 -39.29 10.10
CA VAL A 522 4.66 -39.45 9.07
C VAL A 522 5.23 -38.98 7.73
N LEU A 523 5.11 -39.80 6.69
CA LEU A 523 5.46 -39.39 5.33
C LEU A 523 4.39 -38.44 4.80
N ILE A 524 4.79 -37.22 4.47
CA ILE A 524 3.87 -36.18 3.96
C ILE A 524 3.92 -36.13 2.44
N LYS A 525 5.11 -36.30 1.84
CA LYS A 525 5.29 -36.17 0.40
C LYS A 525 6.46 -37.00 -0.10
N GLU A 526 6.28 -37.59 -1.27
CA GLU A 526 7.32 -38.32 -2.02
C GLU A 526 7.40 -37.74 -3.43
N ILE A 527 8.62 -37.50 -3.91
CA ILE A 527 8.89 -36.84 -5.19
C ILE A 527 10.12 -37.46 -5.82
N GLU A 528 10.06 -37.69 -7.12
CA GLU A 528 11.22 -38.07 -7.92
C GLU A 528 12.10 -36.84 -8.21
N LEU A 529 13.40 -36.96 -7.90
CA LEU A 529 14.40 -35.98 -8.28
C LEU A 529 15.03 -36.41 -9.61
N PHE A 530 14.83 -35.59 -10.64
CA PHE A 530 15.41 -35.79 -11.96
C PHE A 530 16.82 -35.23 -12.04
N ASP A 531 17.66 -35.84 -12.90
CA ASP A 531 19.02 -35.38 -13.24
C ASP A 531 19.96 -35.18 -12.03
N VAL A 532 19.79 -35.98 -10.97
CA VAL A 532 20.65 -35.96 -9.80
C VAL A 532 21.73 -37.03 -9.92
N ASP A 533 23.01 -36.66 -9.80
CA ASP A 533 24.09 -37.64 -9.62
C ASP A 533 24.06 -38.21 -8.18
N PRO A 534 23.78 -39.52 -8.00
CA PRO A 534 23.75 -40.13 -6.68
C PRO A 534 25.08 -40.01 -5.90
N LYS A 535 26.21 -39.80 -6.59
CA LYS A 535 27.52 -39.63 -5.96
C LYS A 535 27.70 -38.27 -5.28
N LEU A 536 26.96 -37.26 -5.71
CA LEU A 536 27.05 -35.90 -5.19
C LEU A 536 26.09 -35.66 -4.01
N ILE A 537 25.25 -36.65 -3.67
CA ILE A 537 24.39 -36.61 -2.49
C ILE A 537 25.25 -36.57 -1.21
N SER A 538 25.09 -35.51 -0.43
CA SER A 538 25.89 -35.24 0.78
C SER A 538 25.33 -35.91 2.04
N ILE A 539 24.10 -36.42 1.99
CA ILE A 539 23.40 -36.98 3.16
C ILE A 539 23.35 -38.52 3.08
N PRO A 540 23.36 -39.24 4.21
CA PRO A 540 23.23 -40.69 4.20
C PRO A 540 21.88 -41.13 3.61
N THR A 541 21.90 -42.02 2.62
CA THR A 541 20.69 -42.56 1.99
C THR A 541 19.75 -43.18 3.04
N LYS A 542 18.44 -42.98 2.86
CA LYS A 542 17.35 -43.47 3.74
C LYS A 542 17.33 -42.88 5.15
N LYS A 543 18.31 -42.07 5.55
CA LYS A 543 18.33 -41.42 6.86
C LYS A 543 17.41 -40.20 6.85
N LYS A 544 16.54 -40.10 7.86
CA LYS A 544 15.74 -38.89 8.11
C LYS A 544 16.63 -37.83 8.75
N ILE A 545 16.82 -36.71 8.07
CA ILE A 545 17.57 -35.53 8.53
C ILE A 545 16.63 -34.35 8.65
N LYS A 546 16.87 -33.40 9.55
CA LYS A 546 16.07 -32.15 9.59
C LYS A 546 16.37 -31.30 8.36
N LEU A 547 15.36 -30.63 7.83
CA LEU A 547 15.50 -29.69 6.71
C LEU A 547 16.34 -28.48 7.11
N PHE A 548 16.09 -27.95 8.30
CA PHE A 548 16.87 -26.87 8.89
C PHE A 548 17.98 -27.44 9.75
N LYS A 549 19.18 -26.86 9.63
CA LYS A 549 20.31 -27.22 10.49
C LYS A 549 19.98 -26.84 11.93
N VAL A 550 20.11 -27.80 12.84
CA VAL A 550 20.03 -27.54 14.28
C VAL A 550 21.35 -26.85 14.67
N LYS A 551 21.30 -25.57 15.04
CA LYS A 551 22.47 -24.93 15.65
C LYS A 551 22.81 -25.69 16.93
N LYS A 552 24.05 -26.16 17.03
CA LYS A 552 24.63 -26.61 18.29
C LYS A 552 24.96 -25.42 19.17
#